data_AF-A0A2T2XUM6-F1
#
_entry.id   AF-A0A2T2XUM6-F1
#
_cell.length_a   1.000
_cell.length_b   1.000
_cell.length_c   1.000
_cell.angle_alpha   90.00
_cell.angle_beta   90.00
_cell.angle_gamma   90.00
#
_symmetry.space_group_name_H-M   'P 1'
#
loop_
_entity.id
_entity.type
_entity.pdbx_description
1 polymer ?
#
loop_
_entity_poly.entity_id
_entity_poly.type
_entity_poly.pdbx_seq_one_letter_code
_entity_poly.pdbx_strand_id
1 'polypeptide(L)'
;MKELRFYGASDDLFECEGSIREEKGCYDSLGIYHLISEEGELQVVANYTGNGCWAIGLRQVNEDVPIPQWLTSFSMHEKGYSVVLSIQVPDDTMLKDDDE
;
A
#
# COMPACT_ATOMS: atom_id res chain seq x y z
N MET A 1 -9.62 -12.71 7.92
CA MET A 1 -8.71 -12.15 6.90
C MET A 1 -9.53 -11.41 5.89
N LYS A 2 -9.06 -10.23 5.48
CA LYS A 2 -9.69 -9.39 4.47
C LYS A 2 -8.64 -8.98 3.43
N GLU A 3 -9.09 -8.72 2.20
CA GLU A 3 -8.19 -8.28 1.13
C GLU A 3 -8.13 -6.75 1.09
N LEU A 4 -6.91 -6.24 0.92
CA LEU A 4 -6.63 -4.87 0.50
C LEU A 4 -5.80 -4.91 -0.79
N ARG A 5 -6.09 -3.97 -1.69
CA ARG A 5 -5.38 -3.79 -2.96
C ARG A 5 -4.82 -2.39 -3.03
N PHE A 6 -3.55 -2.29 -3.39
CA PHE A 6 -2.81 -1.04 -3.49
C PHE A 6 -2.34 -0.83 -4.92
N TYR A 7 -2.67 0.32 -5.51
CA TYR A 7 -2.32 0.65 -6.87
C TYR A 7 -2.24 2.16 -7.07
N GLY A 8 -1.51 2.59 -8.08
CA GLY A 8 -1.50 3.98 -8.55
C GLY A 8 -2.64 4.26 -9.52
N ALA A 9 -3.20 5.46 -9.41
CA ALA A 9 -4.23 6.01 -10.28
C ALA A 9 -3.91 7.46 -10.63
N SER A 10 -4.47 7.94 -11.75
CA SER A 10 -4.53 9.37 -12.13
C SER A 10 -3.28 10.21 -11.80
N ASP A 11 -2.19 9.96 -12.53
CA ASP A 11 -0.87 10.61 -12.39
C ASP A 11 -0.17 10.39 -11.03
N ASP A 12 -0.73 10.86 -9.92
CA ASP A 12 -0.09 10.94 -8.61
C ASP A 12 -0.96 10.44 -7.44
N LEU A 13 -2.08 9.77 -7.71
CA LEU A 13 -2.92 9.19 -6.67
C LEU A 13 -2.47 7.77 -6.33
N PHE A 14 -2.28 7.51 -5.04
CA PHE A 14 -2.02 6.19 -4.50
C PHE A 14 -3.25 5.66 -3.76
N GLU A 15 -3.82 4.58 -4.28
CA GLU A 15 -5.11 4.02 -3.88
C GLU A 15 -4.93 2.86 -2.90
N CYS A 16 -5.82 2.79 -1.92
CA CYS A 16 -6.08 1.61 -1.10
C CYS A 16 -7.55 1.20 -1.28
N GLU A 17 -7.79 0.03 -1.85
CA GLU A 17 -9.13 -0.47 -2.14
C GLU A 17 -9.41 -1.82 -1.45
N GLY A 18 -10.60 -1.97 -0.89
CA GLY A 18 -11.10 -3.23 -0.34
C GLY A 18 -12.02 -2.99 0.84
N SER A 19 -11.66 -3.61 1.96
CA SER A 19 -12.31 -3.37 3.27
C SER A 19 -11.98 -1.99 3.87
N ILE A 20 -10.85 -1.41 3.49
CA ILE A 20 -10.47 -0.01 3.70
C ILE A 20 -10.48 0.67 2.32
N ARG A 21 -10.95 1.91 2.25
CA ARG A 21 -11.04 2.69 1.01
C ARG A 21 -10.52 4.09 1.25
N GLU A 22 -9.34 4.36 0.73
CA GLU A 22 -8.58 5.59 0.95
C GLU A 22 -7.79 5.93 -0.33
N GLU A 23 -7.56 7.22 -0.58
CA GLU A 23 -6.67 7.70 -1.63
C GLU A 23 -5.69 8.72 -1.03
N LYS A 24 -4.43 8.72 -1.49
CA LYS A 24 -3.40 9.69 -1.10
C LYS A 24 -2.76 10.31 -2.33
N GLY A 25 -2.71 11.64 -2.40
CA GLY A 25 -1.90 12.34 -3.41
C GLY A 25 -0.42 12.27 -3.06
N CYS A 26 0.43 11.93 -4.04
CA CYS A 26 1.87 11.76 -3.86
C CYS A 26 2.69 12.27 -5.06
N TYR A 27 2.40 13.51 -5.50
CA TYR A 27 3.03 14.16 -6.67
C TYR A 27 4.56 14.18 -6.65
N ASP A 28 5.14 14.59 -5.53
CA ASP A 28 6.58 14.80 -5.35
C ASP A 28 7.17 14.00 -4.16
N SER A 29 6.40 13.06 -3.65
CA SER A 29 6.72 12.28 -2.45
C SER A 29 6.33 10.82 -2.64
N LEU A 30 6.83 9.96 -1.76
CA LEU A 30 6.39 8.57 -1.73
C LEU A 30 4.98 8.50 -1.15
N GLY A 31 4.09 7.78 -1.82
CA GLY A 31 2.82 7.37 -1.22
C GLY A 31 3.10 6.31 -0.16
N ILE A 32 2.65 6.53 1.08
CA ILE A 32 2.85 5.57 2.17
C ILE A 32 1.52 5.31 2.85
N TYR A 33 1.14 4.04 2.93
CA TYR A 33 0.11 3.56 3.84
C TYR A 33 0.76 2.76 4.95
N HIS A 34 0.43 3.08 6.19
CA HIS A 34 0.88 2.33 7.36
C HIS A 34 -0.26 1.45 7.87
N LEU A 35 -0.09 0.13 7.76
CA LEU A 35 -1.05 -0.87 8.23
C LEU A 35 -0.63 -1.36 9.62
N ILE A 36 -1.57 -1.35 10.56
CA ILE A 36 -1.39 -1.84 11.93
C ILE A 36 -2.44 -2.91 12.26
N SER A 37 -2.02 -3.95 12.96
CA SER A 37 -2.85 -5.04 13.50
C SER A 37 -2.18 -5.59 14.78
N GLU A 38 -2.91 -6.33 15.61
CA GLU A 38 -2.35 -7.10 16.72
C GLU A 38 -1.26 -8.10 16.27
N GLU A 39 -1.28 -8.56 15.01
CA GLU A 39 -0.29 -9.48 14.44
C GLU A 39 0.97 -8.79 13.90
N GLY A 40 1.04 -7.45 13.97
CA GLY A 40 2.17 -6.65 13.56
C GLY A 40 1.79 -5.51 12.62
N GLU A 41 2.82 -4.81 12.13
CA GLU A 41 2.66 -3.60 11.33
C GLU A 41 3.61 -3.58 10.14
N LEU A 42 3.18 -2.94 9.04
CA LEU A 42 3.98 -2.78 7.83
C LEU A 42 3.62 -1.50 7.08
N GLN A 43 4.53 -1.03 6.25
CA GLN A 43 4.27 0.08 5.33
C GLN A 43 4.16 -0.43 3.90
N VAL A 44 3.08 -0.04 3.21
CA VAL A 44 2.97 -0.15 1.76
C VAL A 44 3.44 1.17 1.16
N VAL A 45 4.43 1.11 0.27
CA VAL A 45 5.08 2.29 -0.31
C VAL A 45 4.88 2.27 -1.81
N ALA A 46 4.50 3.41 -2.37
CA ALA A 46 4.34 3.64 -3.79
C ALA A 46 5.16 4.84 -4.27
N ASN A 47 5.63 4.76 -5.50
CA ASN A 47 6.33 5.84 -6.18
C ASN A 47 5.90 5.91 -7.65
N TYR A 48 5.49 7.08 -8.11
CA TYR A 48 5.30 7.33 -9.53
C TYR A 48 6.66 7.56 -10.19
N THR A 49 7.02 6.72 -11.16
CA THR A 49 8.39 6.69 -11.71
C THR A 49 8.62 7.64 -12.89
N GLY A 50 7.65 8.51 -13.19
CA GLY A 50 7.75 9.56 -14.20
C GLY A 50 7.68 9.09 -15.67
N ASN A 51 7.67 7.77 -15.91
CA ASN A 51 7.52 7.18 -17.24
C ASN A 51 6.08 6.74 -17.54
N GLY A 52 5.11 7.17 -16.73
CA GLY A 52 3.73 6.69 -16.79
C GLY A 52 3.45 5.47 -15.91
N CYS A 53 4.44 4.86 -15.26
CA CYS A 53 4.27 3.66 -14.46
C CYS A 53 4.54 3.86 -12.96
N TRP A 54 3.90 3.03 -12.16
CA TRP A 54 4.04 2.99 -10.70
C TRP A 54 4.94 1.85 -10.23
N ALA A 55 5.75 2.12 -9.22
CA ALA A 55 6.43 1.11 -8.41
C ALA A 55 5.73 1.02 -7.04
N ILE A 56 5.39 -0.19 -6.59
CA ILE A 56 4.71 -0.41 -5.31
C ILE A 56 5.36 -1.61 -4.61
N GLY A 57 5.59 -1.47 -3.31
CA GLY A 57 6.22 -2.51 -2.50
C GLY A 57 5.94 -2.36 -1.01
N LEU A 58 6.67 -3.15 -0.22
CA LEU A 58 6.57 -3.21 1.23
C LEU A 58 7.84 -2.69 1.89
N ARG A 59 7.70 -2.11 3.07
CA ARG A 59 8.80 -1.64 3.92
C ARG A 59 8.51 -1.97 5.39
N GLN A 60 9.56 -2.30 6.14
CA GLN A 60 9.51 -2.33 7.61
C GLN A 60 9.18 -0.94 8.16
N VAL A 61 8.44 -0.91 9.25
CA VAL A 61 8.09 0.31 9.99
C VAL A 61 9.30 0.93 10.70
N ASN A 62 10.27 0.12 11.12
CA ASN A 62 11.49 0.55 11.82
C ASN A 62 12.58 -0.53 11.75
N GLU A 63 13.80 -0.20 12.18
CA GLU A 63 14.89 -1.15 12.38
C GLU A 63 14.47 -2.28 13.33
N ASP A 64 14.91 -3.51 13.02
CA ASP A 64 14.63 -4.74 13.78
C ASP A 64 13.15 -5.13 13.95
N VAL A 65 12.19 -4.38 13.39
CA VAL A 65 10.78 -4.78 13.36
C VAL A 65 10.54 -5.71 12.17
N PRO A 66 10.19 -6.99 12.39
CA PRO A 66 9.99 -7.94 11.30
C PRO A 66 8.79 -7.55 10.43
N ILE A 67 8.88 -7.81 9.12
CA ILE A 67 7.73 -7.69 8.23
C ILE A 67 6.77 -8.84 8.54
N PRO A 68 5.49 -8.57 8.88
CA PRO A 68 4.47 -9.60 9.03
C PRO A 68 4.37 -10.44 7.77
N GLN A 69 4.27 -11.77 7.91
CA GLN A 69 4.21 -12.71 6.78
C GLN A 69 2.78 -12.86 6.21
N TRP A 70 2.09 -11.73 6.05
CA TRP A 70 0.77 -11.68 5.42
C TRP A 70 0.87 -12.07 3.95
N LEU A 71 -0.12 -12.79 3.43
CA LEU A 71 -0.06 -13.30 2.07
C LEU A 71 -0.17 -12.14 1.07
N THR A 72 0.87 -11.96 0.25
CA THR A 72 0.96 -10.90 -0.75
C THR A 72 1.02 -11.45 -2.16
N SER A 73 0.43 -10.75 -3.13
CA SER A 73 0.59 -11.06 -4.55
C SER A 73 0.64 -9.79 -5.40
N PHE A 74 1.19 -9.90 -6.60
CA PHE A 74 1.30 -8.80 -7.56
C PHE A 74 0.56 -9.12 -8.85
N SER A 75 -0.11 -8.12 -9.40
CA SER A 75 -0.73 -8.18 -10.74
C SER A 75 -0.65 -6.81 -11.42
N MET A 76 -1.24 -6.68 -12.62
CA MET A 76 -1.33 -5.41 -13.32
C MET A 76 -2.75 -4.85 -13.19
N HIS A 77 -2.86 -3.55 -12.90
CA HIS A 77 -4.15 -2.87 -12.83
C HIS A 77 -4.82 -2.84 -14.22
N GLU A 78 -6.14 -2.79 -14.27
CA GLU A 78 -6.91 -2.82 -15.54
C GLU A 78 -6.56 -1.68 -16.50
N LYS A 79 -6.06 -0.55 -15.97
CA LYS A 79 -5.61 0.60 -16.78
C LYS A 79 -4.22 0.40 -17.39
N GLY A 80 -3.49 -0.65 -17.02
CA GLY A 80 -2.23 -1.07 -17.65
C GLY A 80 -0.99 -0.28 -17.24
N TYR A 81 -1.10 0.66 -16.30
CA TYR A 81 0.02 1.54 -15.91
C TYR A 81 0.40 1.44 -14.43
N SER A 82 -0.26 0.59 -13.64
CA SER A 82 0.11 0.36 -12.26
C SER A 82 0.25 -1.13 -11.97
N VAL A 83 1.27 -1.48 -11.20
CA VAL A 83 1.24 -2.73 -10.44
C VAL A 83 0.11 -2.65 -9.41
N VAL A 84 -0.52 -3.79 -9.13
CA VAL A 84 -1.45 -3.95 -8.01
C VAL A 84 -0.78 -4.88 -7.01
N LEU A 85 -0.58 -4.40 -5.80
CA LEU A 85 -0.20 -5.24 -4.66
C LEU A 85 -1.48 -5.62 -3.91
N SER A 86 -1.80 -6.91 -3.88
CA SER A 86 -2.89 -7.45 -3.06
C SER A 86 -2.32 -8.07 -1.80
N ILE A 87 -2.91 -7.76 -0.64
CA ILE A 87 -2.51 -8.29 0.67
C ILE A 87 -3.73 -8.87 1.37
N GLN A 88 -3.60 -10.09 1.87
CA GLN A 88 -4.55 -10.67 2.83
C GLN A 88 -4.13 -10.25 4.24
N VAL A 89 -4.83 -9.26 4.80
CA VAL A 89 -4.52 -8.70 6.11
C VAL A 89 -5.44 -9.28 7.18
N PRO A 90 -5.01 -9.28 8.46
CA PRO A 90 -5.87 -9.58 9.61
C PRO A 90 -7.13 -8.69 9.64
N ASP A 91 -8.22 -9.19 10.23
CA ASP A 91 -9.52 -8.51 10.19
C ASP A 91 -9.53 -7.19 10.97
N ASP A 92 -8.73 -7.13 12.03
CA ASP A 92 -8.50 -5.96 12.89
C ASP A 92 -7.58 -4.91 12.25
N THR A 93 -7.03 -5.17 11.05
CA THR A 93 -6.11 -4.24 10.39
C THR A 93 -6.74 -2.87 10.17
N MET A 94 -6.02 -1.82 10.55
CA MET A 94 -6.39 -0.41 10.36
C MET A 94 -5.25 0.36 9.67
N LEU A 95 -5.58 1.51 9.09
CA LEU A 95 -4.58 2.51 8.73
C LEU A 95 -4.20 3.27 9.99
N LYS A 96 -2.89 3.43 10.22
CA LYS A 96 -2.43 4.38 11.22
C LYS A 96 -2.58 5.78 10.64
N ASP A 97 -3.27 6.66 11.37
CA ASP A 97 -3.37 8.07 11.01
C ASP A 97 -1.96 8.67 10.94
N ASP A 98 -1.72 9.52 9.94
CA ASP A 98 -0.51 10.33 9.91
C ASP A 98 -0.66 11.35 11.05
N ASP A 99 -0.01 11.10 12.20
CA ASP A 99 0.08 12.07 13.29
C ASP A 99 0.64 13.39 12.70
N GLU A 100 -0.12 14.49 12.78
CA GLU A 100 0.37 15.86 12.47
C GLU A 100 1.56 16.24 13.37
#